data_AF-A0A958VKQ0-F1
#
_entry.id   AF-A0A958VKQ0-F1
#
_cell.length_a   1.000
_cell.length_b   1.000
_cell.length_c   1.000
_cell.angle_alpha   90.00
_cell.angle_beta   90.00
_cell.angle_gamma   90.00
#
_symmetry.space_group_name_H-M   'P 1'
#
loop_
_entity.id
_entity.type
_entity.pdbx_description
1 polymer ?
#
loop_
_entity_poly.entity_id
_entity_poly.type
_entity_poly.pdbx_seq_one_letter_code
_entity_poly.pdbx_strand_id
1 'polypeptide(L)'
;CYGIDMARLGDFVAFNAAITLWQKSGRQKELNEIERLCREQLKLPRQEQRNIAKLIYEPFSNDQISAQIAALVKPANCHADVEVIFQTIKGLHQSIPNHPGDWYFTGDYPTSGGIRVVNKALLNYFEGRNERAY
;
A
#
# COMPACT_ATOMS: atom_id res chain seq x y z
N CYS A 1 20.57 0.66 -5.81
CA CYS A 1 19.30 0.36 -5.13
C CYS A 1 18.50 1.65 -5.03
N TYR A 2 17.33 1.77 -5.67
CA TYR A 2 16.47 2.93 -5.45
C TYR A 2 15.98 2.87 -3.99
N GLY A 3 16.48 3.80 -3.17
CA GLY A 3 16.40 3.78 -1.72
C GLY A 3 15.06 4.23 -1.18
N ILE A 4 14.08 3.33 -1.17
CA ILE A 4 12.84 3.50 -0.41
C ILE A 4 12.64 2.23 0.40
N ASP A 5 12.57 2.39 1.73
CA ASP A 5 12.49 1.32 2.73
C ASP A 5 11.09 0.67 2.74
N MET A 6 10.61 0.22 1.58
CA MET A 6 9.44 -0.67 1.44
C MET A 6 9.65 -2.05 2.06
N ALA A 7 10.74 -2.22 2.80
CA ALA A 7 11.00 -3.34 3.67
C ALA A 7 9.87 -3.56 4.70
N ARG A 8 9.18 -2.49 5.12
CA ARG A 8 8.18 -2.52 6.19
C ARG A 8 6.93 -1.75 5.80
N LEU A 9 5.91 -2.47 5.31
CA LEU A 9 4.66 -1.82 4.89
C LEU A 9 3.90 -1.14 6.05
N GLY A 10 4.08 -1.64 7.27
CA GLY A 10 3.45 -1.07 8.47
C GLY A 10 3.88 0.36 8.80
N ASP A 11 4.98 0.86 8.22
CA ASP A 11 5.45 2.23 8.46
C ASP A 11 4.73 3.26 7.55
N PHE A 12 3.97 2.82 6.55
CA PHE A 12 3.24 3.71 5.64
C PHE A 12 1.82 4.00 6.14
N VAL A 13 1.52 5.28 6.35
CA VAL A 13 0.21 5.72 6.84
C VAL A 13 -0.95 5.35 5.91
N ALA A 14 -0.73 5.41 4.59
CA ALA A 14 -1.75 5.03 3.60
C ALA A 14 -2.05 3.52 3.62
N PHE A 15 -1.03 2.69 3.84
CA PHE A 15 -1.21 1.26 4.01
C PHE A 15 -2.01 0.95 5.29
N ASN A 16 -1.63 1.55 6.41
CA ASN A 16 -2.37 1.39 7.67
C ASN A 16 -3.82 1.87 7.56
N ALA A 17 -4.07 2.95 6.82
CA ALA A 17 -5.42 3.42 6.53
C ALA A 17 -6.23 2.39 5.73
N ALA A 18 -5.66 1.84 4.65
CA ALA A 18 -6.31 0.80 3.87
C ALA A 18 -6.62 -0.45 4.70
N ILE A 19 -5.68 -0.94 5.51
CA ILE A 19 -5.92 -2.09 6.40
C ILE A 19 -7.01 -1.78 7.44
N THR A 20 -7.05 -0.57 7.98
CA THR A 20 -8.11 -0.14 8.90
C THR A 20 -9.47 -0.16 8.21
N LEU A 21 -9.56 0.27 6.95
CA LEU A 21 -10.78 0.19 6.16
C LEU A 21 -11.20 -1.25 5.88
N TRP A 22 -10.25 -2.15 5.58
CA TRP A 22 -10.52 -3.58 5.46
C TRP A 22 -11.14 -4.16 6.74
N GLN A 23 -10.55 -3.86 7.90
CA GLN A 23 -11.06 -4.32 9.21
C GLN A 23 -12.47 -3.78 9.48
N LYS A 24 -12.71 -2.49 9.23
CA LYS A 24 -14.04 -1.85 9.39
C LYS A 24 -15.10 -2.40 8.44
N SER A 25 -14.70 -2.84 7.24
CA SER A 25 -15.63 -3.39 6.24
C SER A 25 -16.13 -4.80 6.55
N GLY A 26 -15.54 -5.49 7.53
CA GLY A 26 -15.89 -6.88 7.85
C GLY A 26 -15.42 -7.91 6.81
N ARG A 27 -14.64 -7.51 5.81
CA ARG A 27 -14.17 -8.35 4.69
C ARG A 27 -12.90 -9.16 5.04
N GLN A 28 -12.82 -9.67 6.27
CA GLN A 28 -11.63 -10.39 6.74
C GLN A 28 -11.28 -11.61 5.89
N LYS A 29 -12.29 -12.31 5.36
CA LYS A 29 -12.08 -13.48 4.48
C LYS A 29 -11.31 -13.11 3.21
N GLU A 30 -11.60 -11.95 2.63
CA GLU A 30 -10.92 -11.47 1.42
C GLU A 30 -9.50 -11.03 1.74
N LEU A 31 -9.29 -10.39 2.90
CA LEU A 31 -7.95 -10.03 3.36
C LEU A 31 -7.08 -11.27 3.58
N ASN A 32 -7.63 -12.35 4.15
CA ASN A 32 -6.93 -13.63 4.29
C ASN A 32 -6.62 -14.27 2.94
N GLU A 33 -7.48 -14.09 1.94
CA GLU A 33 -7.22 -14.57 0.59
C GLU A 33 -6.07 -13.79 -0.07
N ILE A 34 -5.96 -12.48 0.17
CA ILE A 34 -4.83 -11.67 -0.29
C ILE A 34 -3.51 -12.18 0.33
N GLU A 35 -3.50 -12.53 1.62
CA GLU A 35 -2.33 -13.16 2.26
C GLU A 35 -1.95 -14.48 1.55
N ARG A 36 -2.92 -15.35 1.30
CA ARG A 36 -2.71 -16.62 0.59
C ARG A 36 -2.11 -16.38 -0.79
N LEU A 37 -2.65 -15.41 -1.53
CA LEU A 37 -2.13 -15.02 -2.85
C LEU A 37 -0.69 -14.52 -2.79
N CYS A 38 -0.31 -13.73 -1.77
CA CYS A 38 1.08 -13.32 -1.59
C CYS A 38 2.01 -14.53 -1.47
N ARG A 39 1.61 -15.54 -0.69
CA ARG A 39 2.40 -16.76 -0.50
C ARG A 39 2.55 -17.56 -1.80
N GLU A 40 1.49 -17.67 -2.59
CA GLU A 40 1.54 -18.34 -3.90
C GLU A 40 2.40 -17.57 -4.92
N GLN A 41 2.31 -16.24 -4.96
CA GLN A 41 3.14 -15.43 -5.87
C GLN A 41 4.63 -15.58 -5.57
N LEU A 42 5.03 -15.70 -4.30
CA LEU A 42 6.43 -15.88 -3.93
C LEU A 42 7.02 -17.23 -4.35
N LYS A 43 6.19 -18.23 -4.70
CA LYS A 43 6.64 -19.51 -5.28
C LYS A 43 6.92 -19.41 -6.78
N LEU A 44 6.35 -18.42 -7.46
CA LEU A 44 6.52 -18.23 -8.89
C LEU A 44 7.87 -17.57 -9.22
N PRO A 45 8.42 -17.82 -10.43
CA PRO A 45 9.54 -17.06 -10.97
C PRO A 45 9.25 -15.56 -10.95
N ARG A 46 10.27 -14.72 -10.73
CA ARG A 46 10.12 -13.26 -10.55
C ARG A 46 9.33 -12.60 -11.68
N GLN A 47 9.52 -13.08 -12.90
CA GLN A 47 8.88 -12.57 -14.13
C GLN A 47 7.39 -12.88 -14.21
N GLU A 48 6.92 -13.90 -13.48
CA GLU A 48 5.53 -14.34 -13.47
C GLU A 48 4.75 -13.80 -12.26
N GLN A 49 5.45 -13.16 -11.31
CA GLN A 49 4.81 -12.59 -10.13
C GLN A 49 3.96 -11.38 -10.51
N ARG A 50 2.76 -11.33 -9.91
CA ARG A 50 1.85 -10.19 -9.96
C ARG A 50 1.98 -9.38 -8.68
N ASN A 51 1.71 -8.09 -8.78
CA ASN A 51 1.75 -7.17 -7.66
C ASN A 51 0.47 -7.29 -6.81
N ILE A 52 0.55 -8.06 -5.73
CA ILE A 52 -0.61 -8.33 -4.86
C ILE A 52 -0.96 -7.12 -3.98
N ALA A 53 0.01 -6.23 -3.72
CA ALA A 53 -0.23 -5.06 -2.89
C ALA A 53 -1.28 -4.10 -3.49
N LYS A 54 -1.51 -4.12 -4.81
CA LYS A 54 -2.59 -3.33 -5.44
C LYS A 54 -3.97 -3.73 -4.92
N LEU A 55 -4.19 -5.02 -4.64
CA LEU A 55 -5.46 -5.54 -4.12
C LEU A 55 -5.84 -4.92 -2.77
N ILE A 56 -4.86 -4.44 -1.99
CA ILE A 56 -5.13 -3.78 -0.70
C ILE A 56 -5.84 -2.44 -0.90
N TYR A 57 -5.54 -1.74 -2.00
CA TYR A 57 -6.04 -0.39 -2.25
C TYR A 57 -7.23 -0.36 -3.20
N GLU A 58 -7.35 -1.32 -4.12
CA GLU A 58 -8.41 -1.39 -5.14
C GLU A 58 -9.85 -1.17 -4.63
N PRO A 59 -10.27 -1.65 -3.44
CA PRO A 59 -11.65 -1.46 -3.00
C PRO A 59 -11.96 -0.06 -2.45
N PHE A 60 -10.96 0.80 -2.29
CA PHE A 60 -11.12 2.09 -1.64
C PHE A 60 -10.74 3.23 -2.58
N SER A 61 -11.55 4.29 -2.57
CA SER A 61 -11.19 5.52 -3.25
C SER A 61 -10.08 6.26 -2.52
N ASN A 62 -9.36 7.13 -3.24
CA ASN A 62 -8.37 8.02 -2.64
C ASN A 62 -8.97 8.88 -1.52
N ASP A 63 -10.23 9.30 -1.64
CA ASP A 63 -10.92 10.09 -0.62
C ASP A 63 -11.19 9.28 0.65
N GLN A 64 -11.57 8.00 0.51
CA GLN A 64 -11.75 7.10 1.66
C GLN A 64 -10.43 6.88 2.40
N ILE A 65 -9.36 6.65 1.66
CA ILE A 65 -8.01 6.49 2.24
C ILE A 65 -7.58 7.79 2.92
N SER A 66 -7.75 8.93 2.27
CA SER A 66 -7.43 10.26 2.81
C SER A 66 -8.19 10.56 4.10
N ALA A 67 -9.50 10.32 4.11
CA ALA A 67 -10.32 10.50 5.30
C ALA A 67 -9.88 9.58 6.44
N GLN A 68 -9.53 8.33 6.13
CA GLN A 68 -9.02 7.39 7.13
C GLN A 68 -7.63 7.78 7.63
N ILE A 69 -6.75 8.33 6.79
CA ILE A 69 -5.46 8.90 7.22
C ILE A 69 -5.71 10.06 8.17
N ALA A 70 -6.60 11.00 7.81
CA ALA A 70 -6.97 12.13 8.67
C ALA A 70 -7.44 11.63 10.04
N ALA A 71 -8.28 10.60 10.08
CA ALA A 71 -8.74 9.99 11.33
C ALA A 71 -7.61 9.31 12.14
N LEU A 72 -6.60 8.73 11.48
CA LEU A 72 -5.44 8.10 12.14
C LEU A 72 -4.47 9.13 12.73
N VAL A 73 -4.29 10.26 12.06
CA VAL A 73 -3.31 11.29 12.48
C VAL A 73 -3.92 12.38 13.36
N LYS A 74 -5.26 12.49 13.40
CA LYS A 74 -5.97 13.48 14.23
C LYS A 74 -5.76 13.18 15.72
N PRO A 75 -5.12 14.09 16.49
CA PRO A 75 -4.98 13.92 17.93
C PRO A 75 -6.34 13.92 18.64
N ALA A 76 -6.46 13.16 19.74
CA ALA A 76 -7.71 13.06 20.50
C ALA A 76 -8.21 14.41 21.07
N ASN A 77 -7.29 15.34 21.36
CA ASN A 77 -7.60 16.68 21.84
C ASN A 77 -7.80 17.72 20.71
N CYS A 78 -7.80 17.29 19.45
CA CYS A 78 -8.05 18.17 18.32
C CYS A 78 -9.56 18.33 18.09
N HIS A 79 -10.06 19.53 18.37
CA HIS A 79 -11.48 19.86 18.20
C HIS A 79 -11.83 20.38 16.79
N ALA A 80 -10.83 20.64 15.94
CA ALA A 80 -11.03 21.07 14.57
C ALA A 80 -11.28 19.87 13.64
N ASP A 81 -11.96 20.12 12.52
CA ASP A 81 -12.01 19.17 11.41
C ASP A 81 -10.63 19.10 10.75
N VAL A 82 -10.20 17.87 10.45
CA VAL A 82 -8.89 17.59 9.83
C VAL A 82 -9.16 16.85 8.55
N GLU A 83 -8.64 17.39 7.45
CA GLU A 83 -8.65 16.76 6.14
C GLU A 83 -7.22 16.63 5.64
N VAL A 84 -6.93 15.52 4.97
CA VAL A 84 -5.65 15.27 4.31
C VAL A 84 -5.91 15.26 2.82
N ILE A 85 -5.26 16.17 2.10
CA ILE A 85 -5.45 16.31 0.65
C ILE A 85 -4.16 15.84 -0.03
N PHE A 86 -4.28 14.84 -0.91
CA PHE A 86 -3.17 14.40 -1.76
C PHE A 86 -3.30 14.97 -3.17
N GLN A 87 -2.15 15.24 -3.79
CA GLN A 87 -2.11 15.55 -5.22
C GLN A 87 -2.56 14.32 -6.03
N THR A 88 -3.41 14.53 -7.03
CA THR A 88 -3.86 13.43 -7.90
C THR A 88 -2.71 12.91 -8.77
N ILE A 89 -2.74 11.62 -9.14
CA ILE A 89 -1.74 11.04 -10.05
C ILE A 89 -1.73 11.76 -11.40
N LYS A 90 -2.92 12.08 -11.93
CA LYS A 90 -3.05 12.88 -13.14
C LYS A 90 -2.37 14.25 -13.00
N GLY A 91 -2.58 14.92 -11.86
CA GLY A 91 -1.93 16.19 -11.56
C GLY A 91 -0.42 16.07 -11.45
N LEU A 92 0.09 15.00 -10.82
CA LEU A 92 1.52 14.70 -10.76
C LEU A 92 2.12 14.57 -12.18
N HIS A 93 1.50 13.78 -13.05
CA HIS A 93 1.98 13.58 -14.43
C HIS A 93 1.91 14.87 -15.26
N GLN A 94 0.94 15.74 -15.00
CA GLN A 94 0.89 17.06 -15.64
C GLN A 94 2.00 18.00 -15.14
N SER A 95 2.30 17.97 -13.84
CA SER A 95 3.33 18.82 -13.25
C SER A 95 4.75 18.37 -13.61
N ILE A 96 4.99 17.07 -13.76
CA ILE A 96 6.33 16.50 -14.01
C ILE A 96 6.26 15.43 -15.12
N PRO A 97 6.08 15.84 -16.39
CA PRO A 97 5.75 14.91 -17.48
C PRO A 97 6.88 13.91 -17.81
N ASN A 98 8.13 14.27 -17.54
CA ASN A 98 9.30 13.45 -17.87
C ASN A 98 9.75 12.52 -16.73
N HIS A 99 9.08 12.58 -15.56
CA HIS A 99 9.41 11.77 -14.39
C HIS A 99 8.14 11.13 -13.82
N PRO A 100 7.57 10.12 -14.50
CA PRO A 100 6.24 9.61 -14.20
C PRO A 100 6.17 8.73 -12.95
N GLY A 101 7.21 8.71 -12.10
CA GLY A 101 7.46 7.79 -10.98
C GLY A 101 6.38 7.74 -9.89
N ASP A 102 5.18 7.36 -10.30
CA ASP A 102 3.95 7.33 -9.56
C ASP A 102 3.78 6.02 -8.78
N TRP A 103 4.58 5.00 -9.09
CA TRP A 103 4.66 3.73 -8.36
C TRP A 103 4.81 3.92 -6.84
N TYR A 104 5.41 5.04 -6.39
CA TYR A 104 5.48 5.40 -4.98
C TYR A 104 4.10 5.66 -4.36
N PHE A 105 3.18 6.24 -5.14
CA PHE A 105 1.83 6.63 -4.74
C PHE A 105 0.78 5.59 -5.12
N THR A 106 0.96 4.89 -6.24
CA THR A 106 0.02 3.88 -6.76
C THR A 106 0.33 2.47 -6.27
N GLY A 107 1.56 2.26 -5.78
CA GLY A 107 2.10 0.93 -5.52
C GLY A 107 2.36 0.13 -6.79
N ASP A 108 2.24 0.71 -7.99
CA ASP A 108 2.36 -0.01 -9.27
C ASP A 108 3.83 -0.20 -9.71
N TYR A 109 4.51 -1.14 -9.08
CA TYR A 109 5.92 -1.41 -9.33
C TYR A 109 6.18 -1.93 -10.75
N PRO A 110 7.00 -1.23 -11.57
CA PRO A 110 7.20 -1.60 -12.98
C PRO A 110 8.23 -2.72 -13.18
N THR A 111 8.89 -3.19 -12.11
CA THR A 111 9.97 -4.19 -12.21
C THR A 111 9.64 -5.46 -11.45
N SER A 112 10.03 -6.62 -12.00
CA SER A 112 9.88 -7.93 -11.35
C SER A 112 10.57 -8.01 -9.99
N GLY A 113 11.70 -7.29 -9.82
CA GLY A 113 12.36 -7.13 -8.53
C GLY A 113 11.50 -6.38 -7.52
N GLY A 114 10.93 -5.23 -7.91
CA GLY A 114 10.02 -4.46 -7.06
C GLY A 114 8.76 -5.24 -6.66
N ILE A 115 8.16 -5.96 -7.62
CA ILE A 115 7.00 -6.81 -7.37
C ILE A 115 7.31 -7.89 -6.31
N ARG A 116 8.46 -8.56 -6.42
CA ARG A 116 8.84 -9.57 -5.44
C ARG A 116 9.05 -8.97 -4.04
N VAL A 117 9.70 -7.82 -3.95
CA VAL A 117 9.95 -7.14 -2.68
C VAL A 117 8.64 -6.74 -2.03
N VAL A 118 7.70 -6.12 -2.77
CA VAL A 118 6.42 -5.69 -2.20
C VAL A 118 5.53 -6.87 -1.79
N ASN A 119 5.51 -7.97 -2.56
CA ASN A 119 4.80 -9.19 -2.18
C ASN A 119 5.36 -9.81 -0.89
N LYS A 120 6.69 -9.82 -0.74
CA LYS A 120 7.35 -10.30 0.49
C LYS A 120 7.09 -9.37 1.67
N ALA A 121 7.12 -8.06 1.47
CA ALA A 121 6.80 -7.08 2.51
C ALA A 121 5.35 -7.22 3.00
N LEU A 122 4.41 -7.45 2.09
CA LEU A 122 3.00 -7.69 2.41
C LEU A 122 2.80 -8.99 3.19
N LEU A 123 3.46 -10.07 2.78
CA LEU A 123 3.44 -11.31 3.55
C LEU A 123 4.06 -11.15 4.94
N ASN A 124 5.18 -10.42 5.06
CA ASN A 124 5.80 -10.13 6.35
C ASN A 124 4.85 -9.39 7.28
N TYR A 125 4.11 -8.40 6.76
CA TYR A 125 3.11 -7.68 7.53
C TYR A 125 2.01 -8.62 8.07
N PHE A 126 1.44 -9.47 7.22
CA PHE A 126 0.40 -10.41 7.64
C PHE A 126 0.90 -11.43 8.67
N GLU A 127 2.13 -11.92 8.53
CA GLU A 127 2.73 -12.87 9.45
C GLU A 127 3.32 -12.20 10.72
N GLY A 128 3.16 -10.89 10.89
CA GLY A 128 3.69 -10.14 12.03
C GLY A 128 5.23 -10.10 12.08
N ARG A 129 5.91 -10.36 10.95
CA ARG A 129 7.37 -10.34 10.87
C ARG A 129 7.88 -8.92 10.65
N ASN A 130 8.74 -8.45 11.55
CA ASN A 130 9.39 -7.14 11.45
C ASN A 130 10.73 -7.18 10.68
N GLU A 131 10.80 -7.98 9.61
CA GLU A 131 12.01 -8.19 8.80
C GLU A 131 11.96 -7.41 7.48
N ARG A 132 13.13 -7.04 6.95
CA ARG A 132 13.19 -6.40 5.63
C ARG A 132 12.88 -7.41 4.52
N ALA A 133 12.27 -6.93 3.44
CA ALA A 133 11.76 -7.77 2.35
C ALA A 133 12.76 -8.08 1.21
N TYR A 134 14.03 -7.67 1.35
CA TYR A 134 15.10 -7.87 0.38
C TYR A 134 16.31 -8.58 0.98
#